data_AF-A0A961IVD2-F1
#
_entry.id   AF-A0A961IVD2-F1
#
_cell.length_a   1.000
_cell.length_b   1.000
_cell.length_c   1.000
_cell.angle_alpha   90.00
_cell.angle_beta   90.00
_cell.angle_gamma   90.00
#
_symmetry.space_group_name_H-M   'P 1'
#
loop_
_entity.id
_entity.type
_entity.pdbx_description
1 polymer ?
#
loop_
_entity_poly.entity_id
_entity_poly.type
_entity_poly.pdbx_seq_one_letter_code
_entity_poly.pdbx_strand_id
1 'polypeptide(L)'
;MSLRSAGLAALLLMPAAVRADETLVFAAVSMKTALDVIAEDFAAATGHSAAMSYAGSSSLARQIQAGAPAEVFVSANTAWMDVLETEGLTAPGTRFDLVGNAIVLIAADAQAAPVEITPGLAPAGLPD
;
A
#
# COMPACT_ATOMS: atom_id res chain seq x y z
N MET A 1 -35.64 7.19 -59.09
CA MET A 1 -36.02 7.82 -57.80
C MET A 1 -35.99 6.75 -56.71
N SER A 2 -35.54 7.12 -55.51
CA SER A 2 -35.36 6.34 -54.26
C SER A 2 -34.06 5.51 -54.16
N LEU A 3 -33.01 6.04 -53.52
CA LEU A 3 -32.69 6.07 -52.08
C LEU A 3 -32.39 4.68 -51.48
N ARG A 4 -31.12 4.29 -51.46
CA ARG A 4 -30.59 3.16 -50.66
C ARG A 4 -29.25 3.53 -50.01
N SER A 5 -29.17 4.66 -49.32
CA SER A 5 -27.95 5.06 -48.61
C SER A 5 -28.27 5.94 -47.40
N ALA A 6 -28.77 5.38 -46.31
CA ALA A 6 -28.78 6.07 -45.01
C ALA A 6 -29.14 5.07 -43.91
N GLY A 7 -28.15 4.48 -43.26
CA GLY A 7 -28.46 3.59 -42.14
C GLY A 7 -27.27 2.92 -41.49
N LEU A 8 -26.11 3.58 -41.36
CA LEU A 8 -25.03 3.05 -40.52
C LEU A 8 -24.01 4.13 -40.14
N ALA A 9 -24.42 5.20 -39.44
CA ALA A 9 -23.48 6.23 -39.00
C ALA A 9 -23.91 6.93 -37.69
N ALA A 10 -24.43 6.20 -36.70
CA ALA A 10 -24.87 6.81 -35.44
C ALA A 10 -24.40 6.09 -34.15
N LEU A 11 -23.35 5.25 -34.21
CA LEU A 11 -22.88 4.48 -33.05
C LEU A 11 -21.48 4.91 -32.56
N LEU A 12 -21.21 6.22 -32.44
CA LEU A 12 -19.88 6.70 -32.01
C LEU A 12 -19.87 7.83 -30.96
N LEU A 13 -20.98 8.11 -30.27
CA LEU A 13 -20.98 9.08 -29.16
C LEU A 13 -21.57 8.49 -27.87
N MET A 14 -21.04 7.35 -27.42
CA MET A 14 -21.17 7.03 -26.00
C MET A 14 -20.05 7.76 -25.24
N PRO A 15 -20.37 8.67 -24.31
CA PRO A 15 -19.35 9.22 -23.43
C PRO A 15 -18.74 8.06 -22.65
N ALA A 16 -17.43 7.86 -22.79
CA ALA A 16 -16.70 6.98 -21.89
C ALA A 16 -16.88 7.55 -20.48
N ALA A 17 -17.49 6.79 -19.58
CA ALA A 17 -17.49 7.13 -18.17
C ALA A 17 -16.02 7.16 -17.73
N VAL A 18 -15.48 8.35 -17.50
CA VAL A 18 -14.20 8.53 -16.83
C VAL A 18 -14.39 7.94 -15.44
N ARG A 19 -13.83 6.74 -15.20
CA ARG A 19 -13.72 6.22 -13.85
C ARG A 19 -12.66 7.05 -13.14
N ALA A 20 -12.96 7.46 -11.91
CA ALA A 20 -11.92 7.93 -11.01
C ALA A 20 -10.84 6.85 -10.95
N ASP A 21 -9.58 7.27 -11.16
CA ASP A 21 -8.46 6.35 -11.13
C ASP A 21 -8.30 5.80 -9.70
N GLU A 22 -8.09 4.49 -9.58
CA GLU A 22 -7.94 3.81 -8.31
C GLU A 22 -6.49 3.35 -8.16
N THR A 23 -5.74 4.00 -7.26
CA THR A 23 -4.32 3.72 -7.05
C THR A 23 -4.13 2.50 -6.15
N LEU A 24 -3.45 1.47 -6.63
CA LEU A 24 -3.13 0.28 -5.83
C LEU A 24 -1.91 0.53 -4.92
N VAL A 25 -2.15 0.56 -3.61
CA VAL A 25 -1.15 0.81 -2.59
C VAL A 25 -0.84 -0.47 -1.82
N PHE A 26 0.42 -0.93 -1.91
CA PHE A 26 0.94 -1.98 -1.05
C PHE A 26 1.55 -1.34 0.20
N ALA A 27 1.07 -1.68 1.39
CA ALA A 27 1.56 -1.07 2.61
C ALA A 27 1.81 -2.10 3.71
N ALA A 28 2.86 -1.88 4.50
CA ALA A 28 3.10 -2.64 5.71
C ALA A 28 1.87 -2.62 6.62
N VAL A 29 1.49 -3.77 7.18
CA VAL A 29 0.28 -3.88 8.02
C VAL A 29 0.27 -2.94 9.22
N SER A 30 1.44 -2.56 9.74
CA SER A 30 1.59 -1.57 10.82
C SER A 30 1.09 -0.17 10.44
N MET A 31 0.96 0.13 9.15
CA MET A 31 0.46 1.42 8.63
C MET A 31 -1.06 1.47 8.50
N LYS A 32 -1.76 0.34 8.68
CA LYS A 32 -3.17 0.19 8.30
C LYS A 32 -4.07 1.29 8.87
N THR A 33 -4.06 1.48 10.18
CA THR A 33 -4.96 2.46 10.83
C THR A 33 -4.73 3.88 10.33
N ALA A 34 -3.47 4.26 10.11
CA ALA A 34 -3.12 5.60 9.62
C ALA A 34 -3.51 5.78 8.15
N LEU A 35 -3.20 4.79 7.29
CA LEU A 35 -3.45 4.87 5.86
C LEU A 35 -4.94 4.69 5.51
N ASP A 36 -5.73 3.98 6.31
CA ASP A 36 -7.18 3.91 6.11
C ASP A 36 -7.82 5.31 6.24
N VAL A 37 -7.45 6.08 7.27
CA VAL A 37 -7.91 7.46 7.43
C VAL A 37 -7.43 8.33 6.28
N ILE A 38 -6.16 8.22 5.90
CA ILE A 38 -5.59 8.99 4.78
C ILE A 38 -6.28 8.64 3.45
N ALA A 39 -6.68 7.39 3.24
CA ALA A 39 -7.38 6.97 2.02
C ALA A 39 -8.78 7.62 1.92
N GLU A 40 -9.50 7.72 3.04
CA GLU A 40 -10.78 8.43 3.11
C GLU A 40 -10.60 9.93 2.83
N ASP A 41 -9.62 10.56 3.47
CA ASP A 41 -9.31 11.98 3.27
C ASP A 41 -8.85 12.28 1.84
N PHE A 42 -8.01 11.40 1.26
CA PHE A 42 -7.55 11.49 -0.13
C PHE A 42 -8.73 11.44 -1.11
N ALA A 43 -9.69 10.54 -0.88
CA ALA A 43 -10.88 10.43 -1.70
C ALA A 43 -11.78 11.66 -1.59
N ALA A 44 -12.00 12.16 -0.38
CA ALA A 44 -12.77 13.37 -0.16
C ALA A 44 -12.12 14.62 -0.79
N ALA A 45 -10.79 14.73 -0.71
CA ALA A 45 -10.06 15.90 -1.19
C ALA A 45 -9.85 15.92 -2.70
N THR A 46 -9.65 14.76 -3.33
CA THR A 46 -9.21 14.69 -4.73
C THR A 46 -10.24 14.07 -5.67
N GLY A 47 -11.20 13.31 -5.15
CA GLY A 47 -12.12 12.49 -5.95
C GLY A 47 -11.52 11.21 -6.52
N HIS A 48 -10.24 10.91 -6.25
CA HIS A 48 -9.57 9.65 -6.61
C HIS A 48 -9.62 8.66 -5.45
N SER A 49 -9.49 7.37 -5.71
CA SER A 49 -9.52 6.33 -4.68
C SER A 49 -8.17 5.64 -4.54
N ALA A 50 -7.87 5.10 -3.35
CA ALA A 50 -6.71 4.26 -3.10
C ALA A 50 -7.17 2.87 -2.65
N ALA A 51 -6.81 1.84 -3.43
CA ALA A 51 -7.03 0.44 -3.07
C ALA A 51 -5.86 -0.04 -2.20
N MET A 52 -6.14 -0.39 -0.95
CA MET A 52 -5.10 -0.76 0.02
C MET A 52 -4.89 -2.29 0.09
N SER A 53 -3.64 -2.74 -0.03
CA SER A 53 -3.22 -4.11 0.24
C SER A 53 -2.22 -4.12 1.39
N TYR A 54 -2.59 -4.78 2.49
CA TYR A 54 -1.80 -4.83 3.70
C TYR A 54 -1.23 -6.22 3.95
N ALA A 55 0.09 -6.30 4.18
CA ALA A 55 0.77 -7.49 4.67
C ALA A 55 2.13 -7.12 5.27
N GLY A 56 2.95 -8.11 5.63
CA GLY A 56 4.35 -7.87 5.98
C GLY A 56 5.13 -7.32 4.77
N SER A 57 5.98 -6.32 4.99
CA SER A 57 6.73 -5.66 3.90
C SER A 57 7.52 -6.63 3.03
N SER A 58 8.05 -7.70 3.63
CA SER A 58 8.76 -8.75 2.90
C SER A 58 7.88 -9.50 1.91
N SER A 59 6.63 -9.80 2.29
CA SER A 59 5.68 -10.50 1.42
C SER A 59 5.20 -9.60 0.29
N LEU A 60 4.93 -8.33 0.57
CA LEU A 60 4.55 -7.35 -0.45
C LEU A 60 5.69 -7.07 -1.43
N ALA A 61 6.92 -6.90 -0.95
CA ALA A 61 8.09 -6.76 -1.81
C ALA A 61 8.27 -7.98 -2.72
N ARG A 62 8.16 -9.20 -2.18
CA ARG A 62 8.18 -10.43 -3.01
C ARG A 62 7.06 -10.49 -4.05
N GLN A 63 5.88 -9.96 -3.73
CA GLN A 63 4.80 -9.85 -4.73
C GLN A 63 5.17 -8.87 -5.83
N ILE A 64 5.76 -7.71 -5.51
CA ILE A 64 6.26 -6.73 -6.48
C ILE A 64 7.35 -7.37 -7.36
N GLN A 65 8.29 -8.11 -6.77
CA GLN A 65 9.30 -8.89 -7.51
C GLN A 65 8.68 -9.93 -8.44
N ALA A 66 7.53 -10.50 -8.06
CA ALA A 66 6.76 -11.43 -8.87
C ALA A 66 5.85 -10.74 -9.92
N GLY A 67 5.92 -9.41 -10.05
CA GLY A 67 5.17 -8.63 -11.03
C GLY A 67 3.80 -8.15 -10.56
N ALA A 68 3.53 -8.12 -9.26
CA ALA A 68 2.33 -7.48 -8.74
C ALA A 68 2.31 -5.98 -9.11
N PRO A 69 1.19 -5.43 -9.60
CA PRO A 69 1.14 -4.10 -10.20
C PRO A 69 0.94 -3.00 -9.15
N ALA A 70 1.70 -3.02 -8.05
CA ALA A 70 1.60 -1.98 -7.03
C ALA A 70 2.13 -0.64 -7.58
N GLU A 71 1.36 0.44 -7.40
CA GLU A 71 1.75 1.78 -7.83
C GLU A 71 2.47 2.55 -6.73
N VAL A 72 2.12 2.26 -5.48
CA VAL A 72 2.78 2.79 -4.28
C VAL A 72 3.14 1.64 -3.36
N PHE A 73 4.37 1.65 -2.82
CA PHE A 73 4.80 0.71 -1.81
C PHE A 73 5.31 1.45 -0.56
N VAL A 74 4.71 1.14 0.60
CA VAL A 74 5.10 1.68 1.91
C VAL A 74 5.64 0.54 2.78
N SER A 75 6.96 0.44 2.87
CA SER A 75 7.65 -0.56 3.68
C SER A 75 7.80 -0.12 5.14
N ALA A 76 7.80 -1.08 6.08
CA ALA A 76 8.10 -0.83 7.50
C ALA A 76 9.61 -0.71 7.78
N ASN A 77 10.47 -1.03 6.80
CA ASN A 77 11.91 -0.84 6.90
C ASN A 77 12.53 -0.51 5.54
N THR A 78 13.73 0.06 5.58
CA THR A 78 14.49 0.45 4.38
C THR A 78 14.99 -0.76 3.60
N ALA A 79 15.33 -1.87 4.27
CA ALA A 79 15.92 -3.04 3.63
C ALA A 79 15.07 -3.61 2.48
N TRP A 80 13.74 -3.68 2.63
CA TRP A 80 12.87 -4.13 1.53
C TRP A 80 12.71 -3.09 0.42
N MET A 81 12.87 -1.80 0.72
CA MET A 81 12.96 -0.78 -0.34
C MET A 81 14.28 -0.88 -1.10
N ASP A 82 15.40 -1.09 -0.40
CA ASP A 82 16.74 -1.25 -0.99
C ASP A 82 16.77 -2.39 -1.99
N VAL A 83 16.12 -3.52 -1.66
CA VAL A 83 16.00 -4.67 -2.56
C VAL A 83 15.28 -4.28 -3.85
N LEU A 84 14.09 -3.67 -3.77
CA LEU A 84 13.32 -3.30 -4.95
C LEU A 84 14.01 -2.22 -5.79
N GLU A 85 14.67 -1.26 -5.15
CA GLU A 85 15.40 -0.20 -5.85
C GLU A 85 16.63 -0.75 -6.58
N THR A 86 17.39 -1.65 -5.95
CA THR A 86 18.55 -2.32 -6.57
C THR A 86 18.13 -3.16 -7.78
N GLU A 87 16.94 -3.75 -7.74
CA GLU A 87 16.37 -4.53 -8.83
C GLU A 87 15.70 -3.67 -9.91
N GLY A 88 15.67 -2.35 -9.74
CA GLY A 88 15.03 -1.43 -10.70
C GLY A 88 13.50 -1.51 -10.73
N LEU A 89 12.89 -2.01 -9.65
CA LEU A 89 11.44 -2.17 -9.50
C LEU A 89 10.78 -0.95 -8.84
N THR A 90 11.53 0.14 -8.64
CA THR A 90 11.04 1.43 -8.16
C THR A 90 11.20 2.51 -9.22
N ALA A 91 10.28 3.46 -9.28
CA ALA A 91 10.45 4.63 -10.12
C ALA A 91 11.65 5.48 -9.62
N PRO A 92 12.60 5.88 -10.49
CA PRO A 92 13.76 6.65 -10.07
C PRO A 92 13.37 7.99 -9.41
N GLY A 93 13.96 8.28 -8.25
CA GLY A 93 13.76 9.54 -7.53
C GLY A 93 12.43 9.66 -6.76
N THR A 94 11.63 8.60 -6.68
CA THR A 94 10.35 8.62 -5.93
C THR A 94 10.47 8.08 -4.51
N ARG A 95 11.58 7.41 -4.18
CA ARG A 95 11.82 6.86 -2.84
C ARG A 95 12.26 7.96 -1.87
N PHE A 96 11.65 7.95 -0.68
CA PHE A 96 12.07 8.76 0.46
C PHE A 96 11.61 8.11 1.77
N ASP A 97 12.27 8.46 2.88
CA ASP A 97 11.85 8.00 4.20
C ASP A 97 10.65 8.83 4.69
N LEU A 98 9.48 8.18 4.74
CA LEU A 98 8.22 8.84 5.06
C LEU A 98 8.01 9.02 6.57
N VAL A 99 8.22 7.96 7.35
CA VAL A 99 7.99 7.92 8.81
C VAL A 99 8.98 7.00 9.50
N GLY A 100 9.25 7.27 10.78
CA GLY A 100 9.94 6.35 11.70
C GLY A 100 8.98 5.82 12.77
N ASN A 101 9.36 4.73 13.43
CA ASN A 101 8.60 4.16 14.55
C ASN A 101 9.54 3.56 15.60
N ALA A 102 9.00 3.15 16.75
CA ALA A 102 9.72 2.47 17.81
C ALA A 102 9.27 1.02 17.95
N ILE A 103 10.21 0.14 18.35
CA ILE A 103 9.88 -1.20 18.80
C ILE A 103 9.48 -1.13 20.27
N VAL A 104 8.36 -1.75 20.61
CA VAL A 104 7.79 -1.77 21.96
C VAL A 104 7.52 -3.21 22.40
N LEU A 105 7.60 -3.44 23.71
CA LEU A 105 7.14 -4.67 24.33
C LEU A 105 5.70 -4.48 24.78
N ILE A 106 4.82 -5.43 24.45
CA ILE A 106 3.41 -5.43 24.85
C ILE A 106 3.10 -6.65 25.71
N ALA A 107 2.16 -6.49 26.64
CA ALA A 107 1.58 -7.58 27.41
C ALA A 107 0.06 -7.57 27.23
N ALA A 108 -0.55 -8.75 27.16
CA ALA A 108 -2.02 -8.88 27.10
C ALA A 108 -2.67 -8.54 28.45
N ASP A 109 -1.97 -8.83 29.54
CA ASP A 109 -2.39 -8.51 30.89
C ASP A 109 -2.09 -7.04 31.22
N ALA A 110 -3.13 -6.27 31.54
CA ALA A 110 -3.00 -4.86 31.92
C ALA A 110 -2.29 -4.67 33.27
N GLN A 111 -2.18 -5.73 34.06
CA GLN A 111 -1.50 -5.77 35.35
C GLN A 111 -0.07 -6.31 35.26
N ALA A 112 0.42 -6.59 34.05
CA ALA A 112 1.79 -7.04 33.85
C ALA A 112 2.80 -6.05 34.43
N ALA A 113 3.80 -6.57 35.13
CA ALA A 113 4.87 -5.75 35.68
C ALA A 113 5.65 -5.05 34.54
N PRO A 114 6.04 -3.78 34.70
CA PRO A 114 6.88 -3.10 33.72
C PRO A 114 8.21 -3.85 33.53
N VAL A 115 8.61 -4.02 32.27
CA VAL A 115 9.89 -4.63 31.89
C VAL A 115 10.75 -3.57 31.20
N GLU A 116 11.98 -3.39 31.67
CA GLU A 116 12.95 -2.56 30.97
C GLU A 116 13.52 -3.29 29.76
N ILE A 117 13.42 -2.66 28.58
CA ILE A 117 13.99 -3.18 27.35
C ILE A 117 15.49 -2.89 27.35
N THR A 118 16.29 -3.90 27.68
CA THR A 118 17.76 -3.84 27.65
C THR A 118 18.32 -4.77 26.55
N PRO A 119 19.54 -4.53 26.03
CA PRO A 119 20.13 -5.36 24.96
C PRO A 119 20.26 -6.87 25.26
N GLY A 120 20.16 -7.27 26.54
CA GLY A 120 20.21 -8.66 26.99
C GLY A 120 18.86 -9.23 27.43
N LEU A 121 17.75 -8.51 27.17
CA LEU A 121 16.41 -9.02 27.45
C LEU A 121 16.20 -10.29 26.61
N ALA A 122 16.27 -11.45 27.25
CA ALA A 122 15.85 -12.69 26.63
C ALA A 122 14.35 -12.58 26.29
N PRO A 123 13.87 -13.17 25.19
CA PRO A 123 12.44 -13.37 24.97
C PRO A 123 11.91 -14.38 26.00
N ALA A 124 11.85 -13.98 27.26
CA ALA A 124 11.35 -14.77 28.37
C ALA A 124 9.82 -14.72 28.29
N GLY A 125 9.20 -15.84 27.93
CA GLY A 125 7.75 -16.02 28.05
C GLY A 125 6.98 -16.34 26.77
N LEU A 126 7.62 -16.76 25.68
CA LEU A 126 6.90 -17.52 24.65
C LEU A 126 6.72 -18.96 25.18
N PRO A 127 5.50 -19.42 25.55
CA PRO A 127 5.30 -20.84 25.71
C PRO A 127 5.63 -21.55 24.38
N ASP A 128 6.22 -22.74 24.47
CA ASP A 128 6.41 -23.64 23.32
C ASP A 128 5.09 -23.87 22.55
#